data_AF-A0A736MH22-F1
#
_entry.id   AF-A0A736MH22-F1
#
_cell.length_a   1.000
_cell.length_b   1.000
_cell.length_c   1.000
_cell.angle_alpha   90.00
_cell.angle_beta   90.00
_cell.angle_gamma   90.00
#
_symmetry.space_group_name_H-M   'P 1'
#
loop_
_entity.id
_entity.type
_entity.pdbx_description
1 polymer ?
#
loop_
_entity_poly.entity_id
_entity_poly.type
_entity_poly.pdbx_seq_one_letter_code
_entity_poly.pdbx_strand_id
1 'polypeptide(L)'
;PPAIGEQVLIACIGGNPETAMVIGSLYSNDNPAPGSSLKEMVITAPDGAVIRYDADAGALSATGMKTANLEASVSVTLKTPVVECTQHLKAATFEITQGGKMTGSVEHSGGSFTSNGVQVDNHGHGGVKPGDSWTQETR
;
A
#
# COMPACT_ATOMS: atom_id res chain seq x y z
N PRO A 1 -19.85 15.60 8.36
CA PRO A 1 -21.12 16.10 8.95
C PRO A 1 -21.44 15.24 10.17
N PRO A 2 -22.08 15.79 11.22
CA PRO A 2 -22.48 14.98 12.38
C PRO A 2 -23.43 13.84 11.98
N ALA A 3 -23.35 12.72 12.69
CA ALA A 3 -24.26 11.60 12.57
C ALA A 3 -25.48 11.74 13.49
N ILE A 4 -26.58 11.05 13.17
CA ILE A 4 -27.74 10.96 14.06
C ILE A 4 -27.31 10.28 15.37
N GLY A 5 -27.61 10.91 16.51
CA GLY A 5 -27.23 10.43 17.84
C GLY A 5 -25.90 10.99 18.38
N GLU A 6 -25.16 11.74 17.57
CA GLU A 6 -23.92 12.39 17.99
C GLU A 6 -24.19 13.61 18.88
N GLN A 7 -23.53 13.68 20.04
CA GLN A 7 -23.59 14.87 20.89
C GLN A 7 -22.73 15.98 20.28
N VAL A 8 -23.25 17.21 20.24
CA VAL A 8 -22.60 18.33 19.57
C VAL A 8 -22.63 19.62 20.41
N LEU A 9 -21.68 20.51 20.14
CA LEU A 9 -21.69 21.88 20.62
C LEU A 9 -22.28 22.82 19.55
N ILE A 10 -23.23 23.66 19.96
CA ILE A 10 -23.89 24.65 19.09
C ILE A 10 -23.41 26.05 19.47
N ALA A 11 -22.91 26.81 18.50
CA ALA A 11 -22.52 28.20 18.67
C ALA A 11 -23.61 29.13 18.12
N CYS A 12 -24.24 29.90 19.00
CA CYS A 12 -25.18 30.95 18.63
C CYS A 12 -24.46 32.30 18.71
N ILE A 13 -23.90 32.77 17.60
CA ILE A 13 -23.17 34.05 17.56
C ILE A 13 -24.14 35.19 17.90
N GLY A 14 -23.83 35.96 18.94
CA GLY A 14 -24.72 37.00 19.45
C GLY A 14 -25.98 36.50 20.16
N GLY A 15 -26.05 35.20 20.50
CA GLY A 15 -27.21 34.59 21.17
C GLY A 15 -28.40 34.34 20.24
N ASN A 16 -28.25 34.54 18.92
CA ASN A 16 -29.32 34.26 17.96
C ASN A 16 -29.30 32.77 17.52
N PRO A 17 -30.29 31.96 17.91
CA PRO A 17 -30.36 30.55 17.49
C PRO A 17 -30.69 30.37 16.01
N GLU A 18 -31.27 31.37 15.34
CA GLU A 18 -31.59 31.31 13.91
C GLU A 18 -30.34 31.27 13.02
N THR A 19 -29.20 31.74 13.54
CA THR A 19 -27.90 31.74 12.86
C THR A 19 -26.90 30.79 13.52
N ALA A 20 -27.37 29.82 14.30
CA ALA A 20 -26.52 28.91 15.03
C ALA A 20 -25.82 27.90 14.11
N MET A 21 -24.62 27.46 14.50
CA MET A 21 -23.87 26.42 13.79
C MET A 21 -23.33 25.36 14.76
N VAL A 22 -23.20 24.13 14.27
CA VAL A 22 -22.47 23.07 14.99
C VAL A 22 -20.98 23.32 14.86
N ILE A 23 -20.26 23.40 15.99
CA ILE A 23 -18.81 23.70 16.02
C ILE A 23 -17.95 22.51 16.44
N GLY A 24 -18.56 21.38 16.79
CA GLY A 24 -17.83 20.17 17.12
C GLY A 24 -18.72 19.12 17.74
N SER A 25 -18.13 17.95 17.89
CA SER A 25 -18.76 16.77 18.46
C SER A 25 -18.12 16.39 19.78
N LEU A 26 -18.89 15.74 20.65
CA LEU A 26 -18.46 15.31 21.97
C LEU A 26 -18.59 13.80 22.10
N TYR A 27 -17.60 13.18 22.72
CA TYR A 27 -17.70 11.77 23.10
C TYR A 27 -18.80 11.59 24.15
N SER A 28 -19.49 10.46 24.05
CA SER A 28 -20.61 10.08 24.92
C SER A 28 -20.60 8.57 25.15
N ASN A 29 -21.48 8.06 25.99
CA ASN A 29 -21.59 6.61 26.20
C ASN A 29 -21.97 5.85 24.90
N ASP A 30 -22.80 6.46 24.05
CA ASP A 30 -23.21 5.87 22.77
C ASP A 30 -22.13 6.07 21.68
N ASN A 31 -21.28 7.09 21.82
CA ASN A 31 -20.19 7.41 20.89
C ASN A 31 -18.89 7.65 21.67
N PRO A 32 -18.25 6.58 22.19
CA PRO A 32 -17.06 6.72 23.02
C PRO A 32 -15.85 7.21 22.22
N ALA A 33 -14.79 7.61 22.92
CA ALA A 33 -13.54 7.96 22.28
C ALA A 33 -12.99 6.78 21.45
N PRO A 34 -12.45 7.02 20.25
CA PRO A 34 -11.96 5.96 19.36
C PRO A 34 -10.65 5.31 19.85
N GLY A 35 -9.94 5.95 20.79
CA GLY A 35 -8.73 5.43 21.41
C GLY A 35 -8.82 5.48 22.94
N SER A 36 -8.04 4.63 23.60
CA SER A 36 -8.00 4.50 25.07
C SER A 36 -6.76 5.16 25.70
N SER A 37 -5.93 5.82 24.90
CA SER A 37 -4.65 6.40 25.33
C SER A 37 -4.46 7.81 24.77
N LEU A 38 -3.84 8.69 25.56
CA LEU A 38 -3.44 10.05 25.13
C LEU A 38 -2.29 10.04 24.12
N LYS A 39 -1.66 8.89 23.89
CA LYS A 39 -0.52 8.72 22.98
C LYS A 39 -0.92 8.13 21.63
N GLU A 40 -2.23 8.11 21.36
CA GLU A 40 -2.77 7.59 20.11
C GLU A 40 -3.48 8.68 19.31
N MET A 41 -3.33 8.61 18.00
CA MET A 41 -4.22 9.28 17.06
C MET A 41 -5.04 8.21 16.37
N VAL A 42 -6.36 8.22 16.53
CA VAL A 42 -7.25 7.20 15.97
C VAL A 42 -8.39 7.85 15.20
N ILE A 43 -8.57 7.42 13.95
CA ILE A 43 -9.72 7.76 13.11
C ILE A 43 -10.44 6.44 12.81
N THR A 44 -11.71 6.36 13.21
CA THR A 44 -12.58 5.20 12.91
C THR A 44 -13.68 5.64 11.97
N ALA A 45 -13.85 4.90 10.87
CA ALA A 45 -14.94 5.10 9.92
C ALA A 45 -16.16 4.23 10.29
N PRO A 46 -17.39 4.61 9.87
CA PRO A 46 -18.61 3.85 10.20
C PRO A 46 -18.65 2.41 9.66
N ASP A 47 -17.84 2.08 8.64
CA ASP A 47 -17.69 0.72 8.12
C ASP A 47 -16.69 -0.13 8.91
N GLY A 48 -16.13 0.43 10.00
CA GLY A 48 -15.16 -0.23 10.87
C GLY A 48 -13.71 -0.08 10.41
N ALA A 49 -13.43 0.65 9.32
CA ALA A 49 -12.05 0.95 8.95
C ALA A 49 -11.39 1.89 9.98
N VAL A 50 -10.11 1.64 10.28
CA VAL A 50 -9.37 2.39 11.30
C VAL A 50 -8.01 2.82 10.76
N ILE A 51 -7.67 4.09 10.98
CA ILE A 51 -6.32 4.63 10.85
C ILE A 51 -5.84 5.00 12.26
N ARG A 52 -4.77 4.37 12.72
CA ARG A 52 -4.23 4.54 14.08
C ARG A 52 -2.73 4.79 14.06
N TYR A 53 -2.27 5.84 14.75
CA TYR A 53 -0.87 6.02 15.11
C TYR A 53 -0.70 5.86 16.62
N ASP A 54 0.19 4.97 17.04
CA ASP A 54 0.55 4.72 18.44
C ASP A 54 1.97 5.21 18.69
N ALA A 55 2.13 6.25 19.50
CA ALA A 55 3.43 6.86 19.76
C ALA A 55 4.33 6.06 20.71
N ASP A 56 3.76 5.19 21.57
CA ASP A 56 4.57 4.32 22.43
C ASP A 56 5.21 3.19 21.62
N ALA A 57 4.46 2.64 20.65
CA ALA A 57 4.97 1.65 19.72
C ALA A 57 5.74 2.26 18.52
N GLY A 58 5.54 3.55 18.24
CA GLY A 58 6.04 4.21 17.04
C GLY A 58 5.43 3.64 15.75
N ALA A 59 4.16 3.24 15.79
CA ALA A 59 3.54 2.42 14.74
C ALA A 59 2.29 3.09 14.15
N LEU A 60 2.25 3.15 12.81
CA LEU A 60 1.05 3.50 12.04
C LEU A 60 0.38 2.21 11.54
N SER A 61 -0.95 2.11 11.69
CA SER A 61 -1.76 1.07 11.07
C SER A 61 -2.96 1.68 10.33
N ALA A 62 -3.31 1.08 9.19
CA ALA A 62 -4.52 1.37 8.43
C ALA A 62 -5.19 0.04 8.08
N THR A 63 -6.38 -0.22 8.63
CA THR A 63 -7.00 -1.55 8.63
C THR A 63 -8.52 -1.48 8.38
N GLY A 64 -9.15 -2.60 8.03
CA GLY A 64 -10.59 -2.70 7.78
C GLY A 64 -11.05 -2.14 6.42
N MET A 65 -10.14 -1.52 5.67
CA MET A 65 -10.41 -0.96 4.34
C MET A 65 -10.50 -2.07 3.29
N LYS A 66 -11.40 -1.92 2.31
CA LYS A 66 -11.44 -2.81 1.13
C LYS A 66 -10.32 -2.51 0.13
N THR A 67 -9.96 -1.24 0.01
CA THR A 67 -8.96 -0.73 -0.94
C THR A 67 -8.21 0.45 -0.33
N ALA A 68 -6.95 0.62 -0.71
CA ALA A 68 -6.17 1.83 -0.48
C ALA A 68 -5.52 2.23 -1.81
N ASN A 69 -5.78 3.44 -2.28
CA ASN A 69 -5.22 3.96 -3.52
C ASN A 69 -4.29 5.14 -3.21
N LEU A 70 -3.06 5.09 -3.71
CA LEU A 70 -2.06 6.15 -3.54
C LEU A 70 -1.69 6.70 -4.91
N GLU A 71 -2.19 7.88 -5.22
CA GLU A 71 -1.90 8.58 -6.47
C GLU A 71 -0.98 9.77 -6.18
N ALA A 72 0.19 9.78 -6.84
CA ALA A 72 1.16 10.87 -6.76
C ALA A 72 1.68 11.20 -8.16
N SER A 73 1.82 12.49 -8.46
CA SER A 73 2.27 12.96 -9.78
C SER A 73 3.77 12.85 -10.00
N VAL A 74 4.55 12.68 -8.94
CA VAL A 74 6.02 12.63 -8.98
C VAL A 74 6.53 11.28 -8.49
N SER A 75 6.33 10.95 -7.21
CA SER A 75 6.81 9.68 -6.64
C SER A 75 6.11 9.32 -5.33
N VAL A 76 6.15 8.03 -4.99
CA VAL A 76 5.90 7.49 -3.64
C VAL A 76 7.19 6.80 -3.20
N THR A 77 7.69 7.09 -2.01
CA THR A 77 8.92 6.49 -1.45
C THR A 77 8.60 5.68 -0.21
N LEU A 78 8.97 4.39 -0.20
CA LEU A 78 8.88 3.49 0.97
C LEU A 78 10.27 3.29 1.58
N LYS A 79 10.62 4.09 2.59
CA LYS A 79 11.94 4.04 3.24
C LYS A 79 11.93 3.14 4.47
N THR A 80 12.19 1.86 4.26
CA THR A 80 12.20 0.82 5.30
C THR A 80 13.13 -0.32 4.89
N PRO A 81 13.72 -1.08 5.83
CA PRO A 81 14.47 -2.29 5.49
C PRO A 81 13.64 -3.35 4.77
N VAL A 82 12.33 -3.41 5.01
CA VAL A 82 11.44 -4.43 4.44
C VAL A 82 10.12 -3.80 3.97
N VAL A 83 9.74 -4.13 2.73
CA VAL A 83 8.39 -3.93 2.18
C VAL A 83 7.86 -5.31 1.83
N GLU A 84 6.69 -5.67 2.37
CA GLU A 84 6.09 -7.00 2.17
C GLU A 84 4.77 -6.89 1.39
N CYS A 85 4.69 -7.59 0.26
CA CYS A 85 3.44 -7.87 -0.45
C CYS A 85 3.14 -9.36 -0.27
N THR A 86 2.10 -9.68 0.50
CA THR A 86 1.83 -11.08 0.91
C THR A 86 1.22 -11.95 -0.18
N GLN A 87 0.77 -11.34 -1.29
CA GLN A 87 0.11 -12.01 -2.42
C GLN A 87 0.76 -11.56 -3.74
N HIS A 88 0.05 -10.80 -4.57
CA HIS A 88 0.49 -10.41 -5.91
C HIS A 88 1.03 -8.98 -5.94
N LEU A 89 2.23 -8.80 -6.51
CA LEU A 89 2.77 -7.50 -6.89
C LEU A 89 2.64 -7.33 -8.40
N LYS A 90 1.88 -6.32 -8.83
CA LYS A 90 1.78 -5.90 -10.24
C LYS A 90 2.48 -4.57 -10.41
N ALA A 91 3.48 -4.52 -11.30
CA ALA A 91 4.25 -3.32 -11.61
C ALA A 91 4.40 -3.17 -13.12
N ALA A 92 4.44 -1.92 -13.61
CA ALA A 92 4.67 -1.64 -15.04
C ALA A 92 6.14 -1.86 -15.42
N THR A 93 7.06 -1.45 -14.55
CA THR A 93 8.50 -1.70 -14.63
C THR A 93 9.02 -2.09 -13.25
N PHE A 94 10.18 -2.73 -13.20
CA PHE A 94 10.81 -3.15 -11.94
C PHE A 94 12.33 -3.05 -12.04
N GLU A 95 12.97 -2.49 -11.02
CA GLU A 95 14.42 -2.35 -10.92
C GLU A 95 14.90 -2.90 -9.56
N ILE A 96 15.93 -3.75 -9.59
CA ILE A 96 16.58 -4.30 -8.40
C ILE A 96 18.06 -3.93 -8.45
N THR A 97 18.51 -3.09 -7.54
CA THR A 97 19.87 -2.51 -7.60
C THR A 97 20.91 -3.28 -6.78
N GLN A 98 20.50 -4.09 -5.80
CA GLN A 98 21.38 -4.83 -4.89
C GLN A 98 21.18 -6.35 -4.95
N GLY A 99 20.52 -6.85 -6.00
CA GLY A 99 20.18 -8.25 -6.17
C GLY A 99 19.00 -8.72 -5.30
N GLY A 100 18.76 -10.03 -5.29
CA GLY A 100 17.66 -10.65 -4.56
C GLY A 100 17.62 -12.16 -4.75
N LYS A 101 16.67 -12.82 -4.07
CA LYS A 101 16.38 -14.25 -4.25
C LYS A 101 15.02 -14.39 -4.91
N MET A 102 14.94 -15.16 -5.99
CA MET A 102 13.69 -15.57 -6.63
C MET A 102 13.50 -17.08 -6.41
N THR A 103 12.30 -17.49 -6.01
CA THR A 103 11.95 -18.90 -5.78
C THR A 103 10.61 -19.22 -6.42
N GLY A 104 10.48 -20.45 -6.92
CA GLY A 104 9.29 -20.88 -7.67
C GLY A 104 9.46 -20.69 -9.17
N SER A 105 8.41 -21.02 -9.92
CA SER A 105 8.38 -20.85 -11.37
C SER A 105 8.22 -19.38 -11.75
N VAL A 106 8.99 -18.95 -12.74
CA VAL A 106 8.91 -17.61 -13.33
C VAL A 106 8.68 -17.76 -14.82
N GLU A 107 7.62 -17.13 -15.32
CA GLU A 107 7.34 -17.07 -16.75
C GLU A 107 7.74 -15.70 -17.29
N HIS A 108 8.57 -15.68 -18.32
CA HIS A 108 8.97 -14.48 -19.05
C HIS A 108 8.56 -14.64 -20.52
N SER A 109 7.86 -13.64 -21.05
CA SER A 109 7.44 -13.58 -22.44
C SER A 109 7.30 -12.11 -22.87
N GLY A 110 7.20 -11.86 -24.18
CA GLY A 110 6.99 -10.51 -24.72
C GLY A 110 8.23 -9.61 -24.71
N GLY A 111 9.42 -10.16 -24.55
CA GLY A 111 10.69 -9.42 -24.54
C GLY A 111 11.92 -10.33 -24.53
N SER A 112 13.10 -9.73 -24.30
CA SER A 112 14.39 -10.43 -24.14
C SER A 112 14.77 -10.52 -22.67
N PHE A 113 15.29 -11.66 -22.24
CA PHE A 113 15.85 -11.83 -20.91
C PHE A 113 17.38 -11.80 -20.96
N THR A 114 17.98 -10.65 -20.62
CA THR A 114 19.43 -10.48 -20.67
C THR A 114 20.07 -10.61 -19.28
N SER A 115 21.22 -11.28 -19.22
CA SER A 115 22.06 -11.36 -18.03
C SER A 115 23.50 -11.05 -18.43
N ASN A 116 24.08 -10.01 -17.83
CA ASN A 116 25.45 -9.56 -18.11
C ASN A 116 25.74 -9.36 -19.61
N GLY A 117 24.77 -8.83 -20.36
CA GLY A 117 24.90 -8.58 -21.81
C GLY A 117 24.59 -9.77 -22.72
N VAL A 118 24.28 -10.95 -22.19
CA VAL A 118 23.88 -12.13 -22.97
C VAL A 118 22.36 -12.31 -22.88
N GLN A 119 21.68 -12.42 -24.02
CA GLN A 119 20.26 -12.78 -24.08
C GLN A 119 20.10 -14.28 -23.79
N VAL A 120 19.69 -14.63 -22.58
CA VAL A 120 19.66 -16.02 -22.10
C VAL A 120 18.64 -16.85 -22.88
N ASP A 121 17.48 -16.29 -23.19
CA ASP A 121 16.39 -16.92 -23.94
C ASP A 121 16.70 -17.14 -25.43
N ASN A 122 17.77 -16.53 -25.95
CA ASN A 122 18.20 -16.64 -27.34
C ASN A 122 19.71 -16.40 -27.45
N HIS A 123 20.51 -17.31 -26.87
CA HIS A 123 21.97 -17.29 -26.98
C HIS A 123 22.47 -18.42 -27.88
N GLY A 124 23.70 -18.27 -28.37
CA GLY A 124 24.40 -19.28 -29.16
C GLY A 124 25.86 -19.41 -28.75
N HIS A 125 26.53 -20.40 -29.33
CA HIS A 125 27.94 -20.71 -29.05
C HIS A 125 28.78 -20.56 -30.32
N GLY A 126 29.85 -19.77 -30.25
CA GLY A 126 30.86 -19.65 -31.30
C GLY A 126 32.02 -20.65 -31.13
N GLY A 127 32.84 -20.83 -32.17
CA GLY A 127 34.05 -21.66 -32.10
C GLY A 127 33.81 -23.17 -32.22
N VAL A 128 32.57 -23.58 -32.51
CA VAL A 128 32.19 -24.98 -32.78
C VAL A 128 31.61 -25.08 -34.20
N LYS A 129 31.84 -26.22 -34.87
CA LYS A 129 31.19 -26.50 -36.17
C LYS A 129 29.70 -26.77 -35.91
N PRO A 130 28.77 -26.00 -36.49
CA PRO A 130 27.35 -26.27 -36.33
C PRO A 130 27.02 -27.67 -36.85
N GLY A 131 26.23 -28.43 -36.10
CA GLY A 131 25.70 -29.70 -36.57
C GLY A 131 24.54 -29.49 -37.55
N ASP A 132 24.17 -30.55 -38.26
CA ASP A 132 23.14 -30.50 -39.31
C ASP A 132 21.71 -30.51 -38.75
N SER A 133 21.54 -30.59 -37.43
CA SER A 133 20.25 -30.70 -36.75
C SER A 133 20.32 -30.19 -35.32
N TRP A 134 19.19 -29.72 -34.81
CA TRP A 134 19.01 -29.49 -33.38
C TRP A 134 19.00 -30.82 -32.64
N THR A 135 19.76 -30.91 -31.55
CA THR A 135 19.60 -32.02 -30.60
C THR A 135 18.17 -31.97 -30.08
N GLN A 136 17.37 -33.00 -30.34
CA GLN A 136 16.06 -33.13 -29.72
C GLN A 136 16.24 -33.14 -28.20
N GLU A 137 15.32 -32.51 -27.48
CA GLU A 137 15.16 -32.45 -26.01
C GLU A 137 15.37 -31.11 -25.29
N THR A 138 15.72 -30.02 -25.99
CA THR A 138 15.55 -28.69 -25.37
C THR A 138 14.07 -28.28 -25.48
N ARG A 139 13.26 -28.65 -24.49
CA ARG A 139 11.94 -28.08 -24.24
C ARG A 139 12.03 -26.97 -23.21
#